data_AF-A0A1V5UG12-F1
#
_entry.id   AF-A0A1V5UG12-F1
#
_cell.length_a   1.000
_cell.length_b   1.000
_cell.length_c   1.000
_cell.angle_alpha   90.00
_cell.angle_beta   90.00
_cell.angle_gamma   90.00
#
_symmetry.space_group_name_H-M   'P 1'
#
loop_
_entity.id
_entity.type
_entity.pdbx_description
1 polymer ?
#
loop_
_entity_poly.entity_id
_entity_poly.type
_entity_poly.pdbx_seq_one_letter_code
_entity_poly.pdbx_strand_id
1 'polypeptide(L)'
;MTKGMKNSVKLSVIAFLTVFFVYCSAYAETGGLNLKAPSNLKEAYNMMQTAYKACMQSVTDFNEGKIDGGELDKKLQIYTYYKQQYEKIAKAGQSEAQASEAFRPAQQSETSAAPAVSADPKLQKKLDAILKYDPSVSAEPKITGGVGKFFRNLFGTHTMADIMSDGYVEFQKGNYAAASAKFEQARAKDPKNKNILYYLSLSKIKEGKSAEAEPIINSMHNQLKDEKWDSVFRSFTDPWVEADVAFKIGGFDSLDQYKQKIAAGNRKELHGDEYYEKYVNPRTYQYYSESARKEFESIAGIDCGGFVQRVYMDMCKKNGITPPFSYKVPGRQLQNYGIQLKDDGMIPPMTAKPGDFILLKEHDGWGHAFYFAGRDKDGTPLIVEASGEGKVLARPMPDRYYQWYQGTYKFKDMDKIREKMSQPN
;
A
#
# COMPACT_ATOMS: atom_id res chain seq x y z
N MET A 1 26.77 -88.42 25.20
CA MET A 1 26.70 -87.33 26.20
C MET A 1 27.24 -86.04 25.58
N THR A 2 26.40 -84.99 25.57
CA THR A 2 26.65 -83.52 25.45
C THR A 2 27.79 -83.03 24.54
N LYS A 3 27.59 -82.39 23.38
CA LYS A 3 26.70 -81.28 22.95
C LYS A 3 27.05 -79.93 23.62
N GLY A 4 27.50 -78.95 22.81
CA GLY A 4 27.33 -77.52 23.08
C GLY A 4 28.54 -76.64 22.74
N MET A 5 28.51 -75.95 21.59
CA MET A 5 29.00 -74.56 21.41
C MET A 5 28.99 -74.17 19.92
N LYS A 6 27.86 -73.67 19.42
CA LYS A 6 27.77 -72.74 18.27
C LYS A 6 26.47 -71.93 18.41
N ASN A 7 26.44 -70.92 19.29
CA ASN A 7 25.33 -69.94 19.29
C ASN A 7 25.59 -68.58 19.98
N SER A 8 26.82 -68.24 20.37
CA SER A 8 27.08 -67.00 21.14
C SER A 8 27.33 -65.73 20.30
N VAL A 9 27.42 -65.82 18.96
CA VAL A 9 27.70 -64.63 18.11
C VAL A 9 26.43 -63.99 17.53
N LYS A 10 25.26 -64.64 17.61
CA LYS A 10 24.01 -64.11 17.03
C LYS A 10 23.16 -63.27 17.99
N LEU A 11 23.38 -63.31 19.31
CA LEU A 11 22.54 -62.56 20.26
C LEU A 11 22.93 -61.09 20.44
N SER A 12 24.22 -60.71 20.32
CA SER A 12 24.63 -59.31 20.51
C SER A 12 24.30 -58.39 19.34
N VAL A 13 24.13 -58.93 18.12
CA VAL A 13 23.77 -58.11 16.94
C VAL A 13 22.28 -57.80 16.90
N ILE A 14 21.42 -58.69 17.43
CA ILE A 14 19.95 -58.49 17.47
C ILE A 14 19.55 -57.50 18.58
N ALA A 15 20.25 -57.49 19.72
CA ALA A 15 20.01 -56.52 20.79
C ALA A 15 20.46 -55.09 20.41
N PHE A 16 21.55 -54.95 19.65
CA PHE A 16 21.96 -53.63 19.14
C PHE A 16 21.04 -53.12 18.03
N LEU A 17 20.54 -53.99 17.15
CA LEU A 17 19.58 -53.61 16.10
C LEU A 17 18.20 -53.24 16.63
N THR A 18 17.74 -53.84 17.75
CA THR A 18 16.44 -53.49 18.36
C THR A 18 16.48 -52.17 19.13
N VAL A 19 17.58 -51.84 19.81
CA VAL A 19 17.75 -50.51 20.45
C VAL A 19 17.95 -49.41 19.41
N PHE A 20 18.64 -49.70 18.29
CA PHE A 20 18.79 -48.75 17.18
C PHE A 20 17.46 -48.54 16.41
N PHE A 21 16.65 -49.59 16.21
CA PHE A 21 15.34 -49.45 15.56
C PHE A 21 14.31 -48.70 16.42
N VAL A 22 14.32 -48.84 17.75
CA VAL A 22 13.43 -48.09 18.64
C VAL A 22 13.84 -46.61 18.72
N TYR A 23 15.14 -46.30 18.69
CA TYR A 23 15.61 -44.90 18.62
C TYR A 23 15.38 -44.27 17.24
N CYS A 24 15.60 -45.00 16.13
CA CYS A 24 15.37 -44.48 14.79
C CYS A 24 13.88 -44.30 14.43
N SER A 25 12.98 -45.13 14.98
CA SER A 25 11.54 -44.99 14.76
C SER A 25 10.93 -43.81 15.51
N ALA A 26 11.41 -43.50 16.74
CA ALA A 26 11.03 -42.27 17.44
C ALA A 26 11.63 -41.00 16.79
N TYR A 27 12.82 -41.10 16.18
CA TYR A 27 13.43 -40.00 15.42
C TYR A 27 12.66 -39.66 14.13
N ALA A 28 12.11 -40.67 13.45
CA ALA A 28 11.33 -40.51 12.24
C ALA A 28 9.94 -39.89 12.48
N GLU A 29 9.32 -40.12 13.65
CA GLU A 29 8.02 -39.51 13.99
C GLU A 29 8.12 -38.08 14.56
N THR A 30 9.30 -37.64 15.00
CA THR A 30 9.49 -36.34 15.68
C THR A 30 10.27 -35.30 14.87
N GLY A 31 10.69 -35.62 13.64
CA GLY A 31 11.46 -34.70 12.80
C GLY A 31 12.78 -34.21 13.43
N GLY A 32 13.35 -34.97 14.36
CA GLY A 32 14.57 -34.59 15.09
C GLY A 32 14.36 -33.70 16.34
N LEU A 33 13.13 -33.49 16.81
CA LEU A 33 12.82 -32.57 17.93
C LEU A 33 12.98 -33.15 19.35
N ASN A 34 13.45 -34.39 19.52
CA ASN A 34 13.66 -35.04 20.84
C ASN A 34 12.46 -34.83 21.82
N LEU A 35 11.23 -35.02 21.34
CA LEU A 35 10.03 -34.79 22.13
C LEU A 35 9.67 -36.01 22.98
N LYS A 36 9.38 -35.79 24.26
CA LYS A 36 8.91 -36.84 25.19
C LYS A 36 7.45 -37.19 24.88
N ALA A 37 7.15 -38.48 24.69
CA ALA A 37 5.78 -38.97 24.58
C ALA A 37 5.06 -38.91 25.94
N PRO A 38 3.79 -38.46 25.99
CA PRO A 38 3.01 -38.43 27.22
C PRO A 38 2.64 -39.86 27.68
N SER A 39 2.63 -40.11 28.99
CA SER A 39 2.37 -41.44 29.56
C SER A 39 0.89 -41.74 29.84
N ASN A 40 0.05 -40.71 29.90
CA ASN A 40 -1.38 -40.83 30.21
C ASN A 40 -2.17 -39.64 29.63
N LEU A 41 -3.51 -39.76 29.61
CA LEU A 41 -4.39 -38.77 29.00
C LEU A 41 -4.25 -37.37 29.61
N LYS A 42 -4.08 -37.29 30.94
CA LYS A 42 -3.89 -36.02 31.65
C LYS A 42 -2.58 -35.34 31.27
N GLU A 43 -1.49 -36.11 31.19
CA GLU A 43 -0.18 -35.62 30.72
C GLU A 43 -0.27 -35.18 29.25
N ALA A 44 -0.93 -35.96 28.39
CA ALA A 44 -1.12 -35.63 26.98
C ALA A 44 -1.91 -34.32 26.78
N TYR A 45 -2.99 -34.14 27.54
CA TYR A 45 -3.78 -32.91 27.53
C TYR A 45 -2.95 -31.70 27.98
N ASN A 46 -2.22 -31.82 29.09
CA ASN A 46 -1.40 -30.73 29.62
C ASN A 46 -0.26 -30.34 28.67
N MET A 47 0.42 -31.33 28.06
CA MET A 47 1.48 -31.07 27.08
C MET A 47 0.92 -30.44 25.80
N MET A 48 -0.24 -30.89 25.33
CA MET A 48 -0.95 -30.28 24.21
C MET A 48 -1.33 -28.82 24.51
N GLN A 49 -1.93 -28.54 25.66
CA GLN A 49 -2.33 -27.17 26.05
C GLN A 49 -1.13 -26.24 26.23
N THR A 50 -0.03 -26.75 26.79
CA THR A 50 1.22 -25.98 26.93
C THR A 50 1.82 -25.66 25.56
N ALA A 51 1.89 -26.65 24.67
CA ALA A 51 2.37 -26.46 23.31
C ALA A 51 1.45 -25.53 22.51
N TYR A 52 0.13 -25.60 22.73
CA TYR A 52 -0.85 -24.68 22.13
C TYR A 52 -0.58 -23.25 22.56
N LYS A 53 -0.43 -22.98 23.86
CA LYS A 53 -0.15 -21.64 24.37
C LYS A 53 1.17 -21.08 23.83
N ALA A 54 2.22 -21.89 23.79
CA ALA A 54 3.51 -21.50 23.22
C ALA A 54 3.42 -21.24 21.71
N CYS A 55 2.65 -22.04 20.98
CA CYS A 55 2.37 -21.85 19.56
C CYS A 55 1.63 -20.53 19.32
N MET A 56 0.59 -20.22 20.10
CA MET A 56 -0.17 -18.97 19.97
C MET A 56 0.67 -17.73 20.30
N GLN A 57 1.55 -17.80 21.31
CA GLN A 57 2.48 -16.70 21.58
C GLN A 57 3.45 -16.48 20.42
N SER A 58 3.96 -17.57 19.82
CA SER A 58 4.89 -17.48 18.68
C SER A 58 4.22 -16.90 17.43
N VAL A 59 2.91 -17.08 17.27
CA VAL A 59 2.13 -16.43 16.19
C VAL A 59 2.11 -14.92 16.38
N THR A 60 1.87 -14.45 17.61
CA THR A 60 1.96 -13.02 17.94
C THR A 60 3.36 -12.49 17.66
N ASP A 61 4.39 -13.21 18.12
CA ASP A 61 5.78 -12.79 17.95
C ASP A 61 6.21 -12.76 16.46
N PHE A 62 5.70 -13.69 15.64
CA PHE A 62 5.95 -13.70 14.19
C PHE A 62 5.27 -12.51 13.49
N ASN A 63 4.02 -12.20 13.85
CA ASN A 63 3.29 -11.05 13.30
C ASN A 63 3.96 -9.72 13.66
N GLU A 64 4.62 -9.66 14.82
CA GLU A 64 5.40 -8.51 15.27
C GLU A 64 6.85 -8.52 14.73
N GLY A 65 7.23 -9.51 13.92
CA GLY A 65 8.56 -9.62 13.30
C GLY A 65 9.68 -10.00 14.28
N LYS A 66 9.36 -10.53 15.46
CA LYS A 66 10.31 -10.92 16.51
C LYS A 66 10.96 -12.28 16.29
N ILE A 67 10.30 -13.16 15.52
CA ILE A 67 10.79 -14.49 15.17
C ILE A 67 10.61 -14.74 13.67
N ASP A 68 11.39 -15.66 13.11
CA ASP A 68 11.25 -16.09 11.72
C ASP A 68 10.23 -17.23 11.55
N GLY A 69 9.92 -17.56 10.30
CA GLY A 69 8.96 -18.62 9.98
C GLY A 69 9.43 -20.01 10.40
N GLY A 70 10.74 -20.27 10.43
CA GLY A 70 11.31 -21.55 10.85
C GLY A 70 11.18 -21.79 12.36
N GLU A 71 11.29 -20.73 13.17
CA GLU A 71 11.04 -20.79 14.61
C GLU A 71 9.56 -21.04 14.94
N LEU A 72 8.65 -20.38 14.22
CA LEU A 72 7.22 -20.64 14.31
C LEU A 72 6.87 -22.08 13.93
N ASP A 73 7.44 -22.59 12.83
CA ASP A 73 7.22 -23.96 12.35
C ASP A 73 7.64 -25.01 13.39
N LYS A 74 8.75 -24.80 14.11
CA LYS A 74 9.16 -25.71 15.20
C LYS A 74 8.10 -25.77 16.31
N LYS A 75 7.55 -24.62 16.72
CA LYS A 75 6.52 -24.57 17.77
C LYS A 75 5.21 -25.21 17.32
N LEU A 76 4.90 -25.07 16.04
CA LEU A 76 3.75 -25.71 15.41
C LEU A 76 3.89 -27.24 15.33
N GLN A 77 5.07 -27.74 14.97
CA GLN A 77 5.38 -29.18 14.95
C GLN A 77 5.23 -29.80 16.35
N ILE A 78 5.69 -29.11 17.40
CA ILE A 78 5.55 -29.56 18.79
C ILE A 78 4.07 -29.66 19.20
N TYR A 79 3.25 -28.64 18.89
CA TYR A 79 1.82 -28.68 19.19
C TYR A 79 1.12 -29.82 18.44
N THR A 80 1.41 -29.97 17.14
CA THR A 80 0.79 -30.99 16.30
C THR A 80 1.12 -32.40 16.81
N TYR A 81 2.38 -32.63 17.20
CA TYR A 81 2.80 -33.87 17.84
C TYR A 81 1.97 -34.16 19.10
N TYR A 82 1.90 -33.22 20.05
CA TYR A 82 1.17 -33.46 21.30
C TYR A 82 -0.34 -33.59 21.11
N LYS A 83 -0.92 -32.89 20.13
CA LYS A 83 -2.33 -33.08 19.75
C LYS A 83 -2.58 -34.49 19.24
N GLN A 84 -1.72 -35.01 18.35
CA GLN A 84 -1.83 -36.38 17.85
C GLN A 84 -1.68 -37.41 18.97
N GLN A 85 -0.75 -37.20 19.92
CA GLN A 85 -0.60 -38.08 21.07
C GLN A 85 -1.83 -38.06 22.00
N TYR A 86 -2.40 -36.87 22.25
CA TYR A 86 -3.65 -36.74 22.98
C TYR A 86 -4.80 -37.47 22.30
N GLU A 87 -4.98 -37.29 20.98
CA GLU A 87 -6.02 -37.98 20.21
C GLU A 87 -5.81 -39.50 20.19
N LYS A 88 -4.56 -39.98 20.08
CA LYS A 88 -4.22 -41.41 20.17
C LYS A 88 -4.59 -42.00 21.53
N ILE A 89 -4.23 -41.33 22.63
CA ILE A 89 -4.51 -41.81 23.99
C ILE A 89 -6.00 -41.68 24.33
N ALA A 90 -6.67 -40.63 23.86
CA ALA A 90 -8.11 -40.45 24.03
C ALA A 90 -8.92 -41.53 23.29
N LYS A 91 -8.49 -41.92 22.08
CA LYS A 91 -9.07 -43.04 21.33
C LYS A 91 -8.75 -44.39 21.93
N ALA A 92 -7.55 -44.59 22.47
CA ALA A 92 -7.17 -45.82 23.18
C ALA A 92 -8.00 -46.01 24.47
N GLY A 93 -8.34 -44.92 25.19
CA GLY A 93 -9.25 -44.95 26.33
C GLY A 93 -10.73 -45.18 25.98
N GLN A 94 -11.10 -45.13 24.70
CA GLN A 94 -12.43 -45.46 24.17
C GLN A 94 -12.48 -46.85 23.50
N SER A 95 -11.35 -47.55 23.40
CA SER A 95 -11.20 -48.80 22.66
C SER A 95 -11.07 -50.04 23.57
N GLU A 96 -11.84 -50.07 24.66
CA GLU A 96 -12.23 -51.34 25.32
C GLU A 96 -13.57 -51.88 24.79
N ALA A 97 -14.16 -51.26 23.76
CA ALA A 97 -15.31 -51.81 23.05
C ALA A 97 -15.12 -51.72 21.53
N GLN A 98 -14.93 -52.91 20.95
CA GLN A 98 -15.12 -53.31 19.55
C GLN A 98 -13.99 -53.05 18.54
N ALA A 99 -13.64 -54.18 17.91
CA ALA A 99 -12.61 -54.39 16.91
C ALA A 99 -13.19 -54.45 15.48
N SER A 100 -12.26 -54.40 14.51
CA SER A 100 -12.39 -54.60 13.05
C SER A 100 -13.12 -53.47 12.29
N GLU A 101 -12.68 -52.99 11.13
CA GLU A 101 -12.14 -53.72 9.96
C GLU A 101 -11.36 -52.77 9.02
N ALA A 102 -10.48 -53.31 8.18
CA ALA A 102 -9.54 -52.59 7.31
C ALA A 102 -10.13 -52.25 5.92
N PHE A 103 -9.69 -51.18 5.24
CA PHE A 103 -9.57 -51.15 3.76
C PHE A 103 -8.58 -50.07 3.23
N ARG A 104 -8.00 -50.37 2.06
CA ARG A 104 -6.80 -49.84 1.36
C ARG A 104 -6.85 -48.38 0.81
N PRO A 105 -5.69 -47.75 0.51
CA PRO A 105 -5.60 -46.43 -0.13
C PRO A 105 -5.78 -46.49 -1.66
N ALA A 106 -6.49 -45.49 -2.21
CA ALA A 106 -6.64 -45.27 -3.65
C ALA A 106 -5.63 -44.24 -4.18
N GLN A 107 -5.01 -44.56 -5.31
CA GLN A 107 -4.20 -43.68 -6.15
C GLN A 107 -5.03 -42.54 -6.77
N GLN A 108 -4.44 -41.34 -6.87
CA GLN A 108 -4.76 -40.29 -7.84
C GLN A 108 -3.43 -39.60 -8.18
N SER A 109 -2.81 -39.93 -9.32
CA SER A 109 -3.04 -39.46 -10.69
C SER A 109 -2.20 -38.21 -11.00
N GLU A 110 -1.09 -38.45 -11.70
CA GLU A 110 -0.22 -37.44 -12.29
C GLU A 110 -1.01 -36.60 -13.30
N THR A 111 -1.12 -35.30 -13.05
CA THR A 111 -1.66 -34.35 -14.03
C THR A 111 -0.55 -33.87 -14.95
N SER A 112 -0.63 -34.34 -16.19
CA SER A 112 -0.01 -33.84 -17.42
C SER A 112 0.24 -32.33 -17.42
N ALA A 113 1.52 -31.93 -17.55
CA ALA A 113 1.92 -30.57 -17.87
C ALA A 113 1.38 -30.17 -19.26
N ALA A 114 0.50 -29.18 -19.29
CA ALA A 114 0.08 -28.55 -20.54
C ALA A 114 1.28 -27.83 -21.19
N PRO A 115 1.36 -27.75 -22.53
CA PRO A 115 2.46 -27.07 -23.21
C PRO A 115 2.49 -25.59 -22.83
N ALA A 116 3.69 -25.07 -22.57
CA ALA A 116 3.93 -23.65 -22.32
C ALA A 116 3.48 -22.82 -23.55
N VAL A 117 2.32 -22.18 -23.45
CA VAL A 117 1.88 -21.18 -24.41
C VAL A 117 2.81 -19.98 -24.28
N SER A 118 3.41 -19.57 -25.40
CA SER A 118 4.34 -18.44 -25.49
C SER A 118 3.75 -17.19 -24.83
N ALA A 119 4.35 -16.73 -23.73
CA ALA A 119 4.00 -15.49 -23.05
C ALA A 119 4.04 -14.30 -24.02
N ASP A 120 3.06 -13.39 -23.94
CA ASP A 120 3.01 -12.16 -24.75
C ASP A 120 4.17 -11.21 -24.38
N PRO A 121 5.19 -11.03 -25.25
CA PRO A 121 6.37 -10.24 -24.91
C PRO A 121 6.07 -8.76 -24.71
N LYS A 122 5.01 -8.24 -25.33
CA LYS A 122 4.63 -6.82 -25.20
C LYS A 122 4.03 -6.55 -23.82
N LEU A 123 3.15 -7.43 -23.34
CA LEU A 123 2.56 -7.30 -22.02
C LEU A 123 3.59 -7.56 -20.91
N GLN A 124 4.49 -8.52 -21.11
CA GLN A 124 5.60 -8.72 -20.17
C GLN A 124 6.44 -7.45 -20.03
N LYS A 125 6.80 -6.81 -21.15
CA LYS A 125 7.55 -5.54 -21.13
C LYS A 125 6.79 -4.41 -20.41
N LYS A 126 5.46 -4.33 -20.56
CA LYS A 126 4.63 -3.37 -19.81
C LYS A 126 4.66 -3.67 -18.30
N LEU A 127 4.59 -4.95 -17.93
CA LEU A 127 4.65 -5.39 -16.53
C LEU A 127 6.04 -5.13 -15.92
N ASP A 128 7.12 -5.35 -16.68
CA ASP A 128 8.49 -5.04 -16.23
C ASP A 128 8.68 -3.53 -16.04
N ALA A 129 8.02 -2.69 -16.86
CA ALA A 129 8.05 -1.24 -16.69
C ALA A 129 7.40 -0.78 -15.37
N ILE A 130 6.43 -1.54 -14.84
CA ILE A 130 5.81 -1.25 -13.53
C ILE A 130 6.84 -1.39 -12.40
N LEU A 131 7.79 -2.32 -12.51
CA LEU A 131 8.83 -2.50 -11.50
C LEU A 131 9.81 -1.34 -11.40
N LYS A 132 9.87 -0.48 -12.42
CA LYS A 132 10.65 0.77 -12.34
C LYS A 132 10.00 1.82 -11.44
N TYR A 133 8.68 1.76 -11.28
CA TYR A 133 7.97 2.63 -10.34
C TYR A 133 8.14 2.13 -8.91
N ASP A 134 7.94 0.83 -8.70
CA ASP A 134 8.01 0.20 -7.38
C ASP A 134 8.44 -1.27 -7.51
N PRO A 135 9.72 -1.60 -7.26
CA PRO A 135 10.21 -2.97 -7.30
C PRO A 135 9.54 -3.89 -6.28
N SER A 136 9.06 -3.33 -5.15
CA SER A 136 8.46 -4.10 -4.05
C SER A 136 7.14 -4.75 -4.44
N VAL A 137 6.50 -4.27 -5.51
CA VAL A 137 5.30 -4.86 -6.11
C VAL A 137 5.54 -6.32 -6.52
N SER A 138 6.77 -6.67 -6.92
CA SER A 138 7.16 -8.05 -7.26
C SER A 138 7.71 -8.86 -6.10
N ALA A 139 7.73 -8.31 -4.88
CA ALA A 139 8.25 -9.02 -3.72
C ALA A 139 7.45 -10.30 -3.49
N GLU A 140 8.17 -11.38 -3.20
CA GLU A 140 7.56 -12.66 -2.89
C GLU A 140 6.61 -12.48 -1.68
N PRO A 141 5.34 -12.91 -1.78
CA PRO A 141 4.47 -12.92 -0.63
C PRO A 141 5.12 -13.78 0.44
N LYS A 142 5.19 -13.30 1.68
CA LYS A 142 5.76 -14.06 2.80
C LYS A 142 5.09 -15.43 2.84
N ILE A 143 5.86 -16.48 2.49
CA ILE A 143 5.35 -17.84 2.35
C ILE A 143 5.05 -18.37 3.74
N THR A 144 3.77 -18.48 4.09
CA THR A 144 3.30 -19.10 5.33
C THR A 144 2.87 -20.56 5.11
N GLY A 145 3.25 -21.18 3.98
CA GLY A 145 2.64 -22.40 3.42
C GLY A 145 2.41 -23.59 4.37
N GLY A 146 3.22 -23.76 5.43
CA GLY A 146 2.97 -24.75 6.49
C GLY A 146 1.92 -24.29 7.51
N VAL A 147 2.07 -23.06 7.98
CA VAL A 147 1.24 -22.38 8.98
C VAL A 147 -0.19 -22.13 8.45
N GLY A 148 -0.33 -21.63 7.23
CA GLY A 148 -1.64 -21.36 6.62
C GLY A 148 -2.49 -22.63 6.46
N LYS A 149 -1.88 -23.77 6.09
CA LYS A 149 -2.57 -25.07 6.00
C LYS A 149 -3.09 -25.54 7.36
N PHE A 150 -2.37 -25.27 8.43
CA PHE A 150 -2.78 -25.60 9.79
C PHE A 150 -3.90 -24.70 10.31
N PHE A 151 -3.81 -23.38 10.11
CA PHE A 151 -4.87 -22.43 10.52
C PHE A 151 -6.16 -22.65 9.72
N ARG A 152 -6.07 -22.98 8.42
CA ARG A 152 -7.20 -23.42 7.60
C ARG A 152 -7.94 -24.62 8.20
N ASN A 153 -7.19 -25.61 8.68
CA ASN A 153 -7.76 -26.82 9.29
C ASN A 153 -8.32 -26.59 10.70
N LEU A 154 -7.86 -25.57 11.44
CA LEU A 154 -8.40 -25.24 12.77
C LEU A 154 -9.58 -24.27 12.75
N PHE A 155 -9.57 -23.27 11.86
CA PHE A 155 -10.49 -22.12 11.95
C PHE A 155 -11.35 -21.91 10.69
N GLY A 156 -11.18 -22.73 9.64
CA GLY A 156 -12.04 -22.74 8.46
C GLY A 156 -12.05 -21.45 7.62
N THR A 157 -11.18 -20.47 7.91
CA THR A 157 -11.14 -19.17 7.22
C THR A 157 -9.76 -18.94 6.61
N HIS A 158 -9.74 -18.60 5.32
CA HIS A 158 -8.52 -18.19 4.63
C HIS A 158 -8.25 -16.71 4.89
N THR A 159 -7.13 -16.37 5.52
CA THR A 159 -6.65 -14.98 5.58
C THR A 159 -6.17 -14.52 4.21
N MET A 160 -6.01 -13.21 4.00
CA MET A 160 -5.45 -12.69 2.74
C MET A 160 -4.04 -13.24 2.46
N ALA A 161 -3.21 -13.32 3.50
CA ALA A 161 -1.86 -13.86 3.41
C ALA A 161 -1.87 -15.34 2.96
N ASP A 162 -2.83 -16.14 3.44
CA ASP A 162 -2.96 -17.55 3.04
C ASP A 162 -3.34 -17.71 1.56
N ILE A 163 -4.27 -16.87 1.07
CA ILE A 163 -4.70 -16.90 -0.33
C ILE A 163 -3.53 -16.49 -1.24
N MET A 164 -2.78 -15.46 -0.83
CA MET A 164 -1.60 -14.99 -1.54
C MET A 164 -0.49 -16.05 -1.57
N SER A 165 -0.21 -16.69 -0.43
CA SER A 165 0.78 -17.77 -0.36
C SER A 165 0.38 -18.98 -1.19
N ASP A 166 -0.90 -19.38 -1.17
CA ASP A 166 -1.40 -20.48 -2.01
C ASP A 166 -1.25 -20.16 -3.50
N GLY A 167 -1.64 -18.95 -3.91
CA GLY A 167 -1.50 -18.50 -5.30
C GLY A 167 -0.05 -18.48 -5.77
N TYR A 168 0.86 -18.00 -4.91
CA TYR A 168 2.29 -17.97 -5.20
C TYR A 168 2.91 -19.37 -5.30
N VAL A 169 2.50 -20.31 -4.44
CA VAL A 169 2.94 -21.71 -4.53
C VAL A 169 2.49 -22.36 -5.85
N GLU A 170 1.24 -22.15 -6.27
CA GLU A 170 0.78 -22.66 -7.56
C GLU A 170 1.49 -21.98 -8.74
N PHE A 171 1.80 -20.68 -8.61
CA PHE A 171 2.59 -19.95 -9.59
C PHE A 171 3.98 -20.56 -9.76
N GLN A 172 4.68 -20.86 -8.65
CA GLN A 172 6.01 -21.49 -8.66
C GLN A 172 5.99 -22.90 -9.25
N LYS A 173 4.90 -23.65 -9.08
CA LYS A 173 4.71 -24.96 -9.72
C LYS A 173 4.43 -24.88 -11.23
N GLY A 174 4.25 -23.68 -11.79
CA GLY A 174 3.83 -23.49 -13.18
C GLY A 174 2.33 -23.70 -13.41
N ASN A 175 1.54 -23.87 -12.35
CA ASN A 175 0.08 -24.05 -12.43
C ASN A 175 -0.62 -22.70 -12.55
N TYR A 176 -0.37 -21.97 -13.65
CA TYR A 176 -0.78 -20.56 -13.78
C TYR A 176 -2.30 -20.34 -13.72
N ALA A 177 -3.11 -21.29 -14.21
CA ALA A 177 -4.57 -21.21 -14.07
C ALA A 177 -5.02 -21.28 -12.60
N ALA A 178 -4.41 -22.16 -11.79
CA ALA A 178 -4.70 -22.28 -10.37
C ALA A 178 -4.19 -21.07 -9.59
N ALA A 179 -3.01 -20.55 -9.95
CA ALA A 179 -2.46 -19.32 -9.39
C ALA A 179 -3.36 -18.11 -9.67
N SER A 180 -3.77 -17.90 -10.93
CA SER A 180 -4.71 -16.85 -11.33
C SER A 180 -6.00 -16.89 -10.51
N ALA A 181 -6.60 -18.08 -10.33
CA ALA A 181 -7.83 -18.22 -9.55
C ALA A 181 -7.65 -17.80 -8.07
N LYS A 182 -6.49 -18.09 -7.47
CA LYS A 182 -6.17 -17.67 -6.10
C LYS A 182 -5.94 -16.16 -6.01
N PHE A 183 -5.20 -15.57 -6.95
CA PHE A 183 -5.00 -14.12 -6.95
C PHE A 183 -6.30 -13.35 -7.25
N GLU A 184 -7.25 -13.91 -8.01
CA GLU A 184 -8.59 -13.32 -8.15
C GLU A 184 -9.37 -13.32 -6.82
N GLN A 185 -9.29 -14.40 -6.04
CA GLN A 185 -9.88 -14.44 -4.69
C GLN A 185 -9.24 -13.40 -3.77
N ALA A 186 -7.93 -13.19 -3.88
CA ALA A 186 -7.22 -12.15 -3.15
C ALA A 186 -7.68 -10.76 -3.60
N ARG A 187 -7.75 -10.51 -4.92
CA ARG A 187 -8.21 -9.24 -5.50
C ARG A 187 -9.61 -8.87 -5.06
N ALA A 188 -10.50 -9.84 -4.87
CA ALA A 188 -11.85 -9.60 -4.40
C ALA A 188 -11.90 -8.97 -2.98
N LYS A 189 -10.90 -9.21 -2.13
CA LYS A 189 -10.84 -8.59 -0.79
C LYS A 189 -9.95 -7.35 -0.73
N ASP A 190 -8.95 -7.24 -1.60
CA ASP A 190 -8.12 -6.02 -1.72
C ASP A 190 -7.85 -5.68 -3.21
N PRO A 191 -8.80 -4.99 -3.87
CA PRO A 191 -8.74 -4.75 -5.31
C PRO A 191 -7.60 -3.84 -5.77
N LYS A 192 -6.98 -3.08 -4.86
CA LYS A 192 -5.93 -2.10 -5.15
C LYS A 192 -4.54 -2.56 -4.71
N ASN A 193 -4.42 -3.78 -4.20
CA ASN A 193 -3.14 -4.33 -3.77
C ASN A 193 -2.23 -4.59 -4.97
N LYS A 194 -1.16 -3.81 -5.09
CA LYS A 194 -0.25 -3.88 -6.24
C LYS A 194 0.41 -5.28 -6.37
N ASN A 195 0.75 -5.92 -5.27
CA ASN A 195 1.35 -7.27 -5.28
C ASN A 195 0.37 -8.32 -5.82
N ILE A 196 -0.91 -8.26 -5.43
CA ILE A 196 -1.97 -9.11 -5.98
C ILE A 196 -2.10 -8.88 -7.49
N LEU A 197 -2.23 -7.62 -7.90
CA LEU A 197 -2.44 -7.24 -9.31
C LEU A 197 -1.25 -7.67 -10.19
N TYR A 198 -0.03 -7.58 -9.67
CA TYR A 198 1.19 -8.03 -10.34
C TYR A 198 1.20 -9.52 -10.59
N TYR A 199 1.06 -10.35 -9.56
CA TYR A 199 1.09 -11.80 -9.73
C TYR A 199 -0.12 -12.34 -10.50
N LEU A 200 -1.29 -11.70 -10.37
CA LEU A 200 -2.45 -12.02 -11.20
C LEU A 200 -2.17 -11.76 -12.68
N SER A 201 -1.62 -10.58 -13.02
CA SER A 201 -1.27 -10.23 -14.39
C SER A 201 -0.22 -11.18 -14.96
N LEU A 202 0.83 -11.48 -14.19
CA LEU A 202 1.89 -12.39 -14.59
C LEU A 202 1.37 -13.83 -14.81
N SER A 203 0.49 -14.31 -13.94
CA SER A 203 -0.16 -15.62 -14.08
C SER A 203 -1.00 -15.68 -15.35
N LYS A 204 -1.83 -14.66 -15.62
CA LYS A 204 -2.66 -14.58 -16.83
C LYS A 204 -1.82 -14.51 -18.11
N ILE A 205 -0.70 -13.77 -18.12
CA ILE A 205 0.24 -13.75 -19.26
C ILE A 205 0.78 -15.15 -19.53
N LYS A 206 1.23 -15.85 -18.49
CA LYS A 206 1.82 -17.20 -18.62
C LYS A 206 0.79 -18.29 -18.94
N GLU A 207 -0.48 -18.06 -18.66
CA GLU A 207 -1.62 -18.88 -19.10
C GLU A 207 -2.03 -18.61 -20.56
N GLY A 208 -1.52 -17.54 -21.20
CA GLY A 208 -1.92 -17.11 -22.53
C GLY A 208 -3.20 -16.23 -22.56
N LYS A 209 -3.68 -15.78 -21.41
CA LYS A 209 -4.85 -14.91 -21.25
C LYS A 209 -4.49 -13.42 -21.28
N SER A 210 -3.79 -13.00 -22.33
CA SER A 210 -3.30 -11.62 -22.50
C SER A 210 -4.40 -10.56 -22.43
N ALA A 211 -5.56 -10.83 -23.03
CA ALA A 211 -6.70 -9.91 -23.04
C ALA A 211 -7.25 -9.62 -21.62
N GLU A 212 -7.12 -10.57 -20.69
CA GLU A 212 -7.53 -10.38 -19.30
C GLU A 212 -6.43 -9.73 -18.46
N ALA A 213 -5.16 -9.89 -18.83
CA ALA A 213 -4.02 -9.28 -18.12
C ALA A 213 -3.88 -7.78 -18.40
N GLU A 214 -4.06 -7.37 -19.66
CA GLU A 214 -3.87 -5.98 -20.09
C GLU A 214 -4.63 -4.92 -19.25
N PRO A 215 -5.95 -5.05 -18.98
CA PRO A 215 -6.65 -4.06 -18.16
C PRO A 215 -6.11 -3.99 -16.72
N ILE A 216 -5.62 -5.10 -16.17
CA ILE A 216 -5.04 -5.15 -14.81
C ILE A 216 -3.70 -4.40 -14.78
N ILE A 217 -2.85 -4.65 -15.78
CA ILE A 217 -1.56 -3.97 -15.94
C ILE A 217 -1.77 -2.46 -16.12
N ASN A 218 -2.71 -2.05 -16.97
CA ASN A 218 -3.01 -0.64 -17.19
C ASN A 218 -3.55 0.03 -15.92
N SER A 219 -4.41 -0.65 -15.15
CA SER A 219 -4.91 -0.15 -13.86
C SER A 219 -3.78 0.08 -12.87
N MET A 220 -2.89 -0.90 -12.70
CA MET A 220 -1.73 -0.82 -11.80
C MET A 220 -0.74 0.27 -12.22
N HIS A 221 -0.45 0.38 -13.52
CA HIS A 221 0.38 1.45 -14.06
C HIS A 221 -0.20 2.83 -13.74
N ASN A 222 -1.51 3.03 -13.95
CA ASN A 222 -2.16 4.30 -13.64
C ASN A 222 -2.15 4.61 -12.14
N GLN A 223 -2.40 3.60 -11.29
CA GLN A 223 -2.32 3.75 -9.83
C GLN A 223 -0.93 4.24 -9.39
N LEU A 224 0.14 3.59 -9.86
CA LEU A 224 1.51 3.96 -9.51
C LEU A 224 1.92 5.33 -10.05
N LYS A 225 1.46 5.66 -11.25
CA LYS A 225 1.67 6.98 -11.85
C LYS A 225 0.98 8.09 -11.05
N ASP A 226 -0.23 7.84 -10.57
CA ASP A 226 -0.97 8.78 -9.72
C ASP A 226 -0.31 8.88 -8.32
N GLU A 227 0.11 7.77 -7.70
CA GLU A 227 0.86 7.80 -6.42
C GLU A 227 2.18 8.58 -6.54
N LYS A 228 2.92 8.39 -7.64
CA LYS A 228 4.13 9.17 -7.94
C LYS A 228 3.81 10.65 -8.13
N TRP A 229 2.73 10.96 -8.84
CA TRP A 229 2.28 12.33 -9.03
C TRP A 229 1.97 13.01 -7.71
N ASP A 230 1.25 12.33 -6.80
CA ASP A 230 0.87 12.89 -5.52
C ASP A 230 2.10 13.28 -4.70
N SER A 231 3.13 12.42 -4.67
CA SER A 231 4.41 12.74 -4.04
C SER A 231 5.11 13.94 -4.69
N VAL A 232 5.12 14.00 -6.02
CA VAL A 232 5.70 15.14 -6.76
C VAL A 232 4.96 16.43 -6.45
N PHE A 233 3.63 16.44 -6.52
CA PHE A 233 2.81 17.61 -6.26
C PHE A 233 3.07 18.14 -4.85
N ARG A 234 3.08 17.24 -3.85
CA ARG A 234 3.42 17.59 -2.46
C ARG A 234 4.80 18.22 -2.32
N SER A 235 5.80 17.77 -3.10
CA SER A 235 7.14 18.40 -3.08
C SER A 235 7.14 19.88 -3.49
N PHE A 236 6.10 20.36 -4.17
CA PHE A 236 5.93 21.79 -4.49
C PHE A 236 5.08 22.55 -3.48
N THR A 237 4.19 21.89 -2.74
CA THR A 237 3.27 22.55 -1.80
C THR A 237 3.73 22.49 -0.35
N ASP A 238 4.26 21.34 0.09
CA ASP A 238 4.68 21.11 1.47
C ASP A 238 5.71 22.16 1.95
N PRO A 239 6.70 22.58 1.15
CA PRO A 239 7.63 23.64 1.57
C PRO A 239 6.99 24.98 1.92
N TRP A 240 5.81 25.29 1.38
CA TRP A 240 5.06 26.51 1.73
C TRP A 240 4.33 26.38 3.05
N VAL A 241 3.80 25.19 3.34
CA VAL A 241 3.16 24.87 4.62
C VAL A 241 4.21 24.85 5.73
N GLU A 242 5.35 24.19 5.50
CA GLU A 242 6.46 24.07 6.45
C GLU A 242 7.12 25.41 6.77
N ALA A 243 7.23 26.30 5.79
CA ALA A 243 7.78 27.64 5.99
C ALA A 243 6.81 28.61 6.69
N ASP A 244 5.60 28.16 7.03
CA ASP A 244 4.55 28.95 7.68
C ASP A 244 4.32 30.27 6.91
N VAL A 245 4.21 30.16 5.59
CA VAL A 245 4.14 31.32 4.68
C VAL A 245 2.88 32.11 4.99
N ALA A 246 3.06 33.39 5.30
CA ALA A 246 1.98 34.27 5.69
C ALA A 246 1.00 34.53 4.55
N PHE A 247 -0.29 34.40 4.84
CA PHE A 247 -1.35 34.85 3.93
C PHE A 247 -1.38 36.38 3.92
N LYS A 248 -1.39 36.96 2.71
CA LYS A 248 -1.51 38.40 2.49
C LYS A 248 -2.30 38.65 1.22
N ILE A 249 -3.47 39.28 1.36
CA ILE A 249 -4.25 39.78 0.21
C ILE A 249 -3.34 40.64 -0.67
N GLY A 250 -3.36 40.41 -1.98
CA GLY A 250 -2.46 41.10 -2.90
C GLY A 250 -1.09 40.44 -3.08
N GLY A 251 -0.63 39.64 -2.10
CA GLY A 251 0.70 39.06 -2.05
C GLY A 251 0.99 38.08 -3.19
N PHE A 252 2.23 38.08 -3.67
CA PHE A 252 2.65 37.23 -4.79
C PHE A 252 4.12 36.81 -4.68
N ASP A 253 4.66 36.67 -3.47
CA ASP A 253 6.06 36.25 -3.32
C ASP A 253 6.29 34.83 -3.84
N SER A 254 7.46 34.58 -4.42
CA SER A 254 7.99 33.20 -4.49
C SER A 254 8.45 32.75 -3.10
N LEU A 255 8.57 31.44 -2.89
CA LEU A 255 9.03 30.91 -1.60
C LEU A 255 10.42 31.44 -1.20
N ASP A 256 11.33 31.58 -2.16
CA ASP A 256 12.66 32.12 -1.93
C ASP A 256 12.62 33.61 -1.54
N GLN A 257 11.81 34.42 -2.24
CA GLN A 257 11.60 35.82 -1.89
C GLN A 257 11.00 35.97 -0.49
N TYR A 258 10.01 35.14 -0.15
CA TYR A 258 9.43 35.12 1.18
C TYR A 258 10.51 34.85 2.24
N LYS A 259 11.30 33.78 2.08
CA LYS A 259 12.38 33.42 3.01
C LYS A 259 13.41 34.55 3.16
N GLN A 260 13.81 35.18 2.06
CA GLN A 260 14.75 36.32 2.07
C GLN A 260 14.19 37.52 2.84
N LYS A 261 12.93 37.89 2.61
CA LYS A 261 12.28 39.01 3.31
C LYS A 261 12.17 38.76 4.82
N ILE A 262 11.80 37.54 5.23
CA ILE A 262 11.74 37.19 6.65
C ILE A 262 13.12 37.24 7.29
N ALA A 263 14.14 36.71 6.62
CA ALA A 263 15.52 36.78 7.10
C ALA A 263 16.04 38.23 7.23
N ALA A 264 15.56 39.14 6.39
CA ALA A 264 15.86 40.57 6.45
C ALA A 264 15.10 41.34 7.56
N GLY A 265 14.24 40.65 8.32
CA GLY A 265 13.44 41.27 9.39
C GLY A 265 12.17 41.97 8.91
N ASN A 266 11.70 41.71 7.69
CA ASN A 266 10.46 42.29 7.20
C ASN A 266 9.26 41.73 7.98
N ARG A 267 8.26 42.59 8.26
CA ARG A 267 7.03 42.15 8.94
C ARG A 267 6.23 41.17 8.05
N LYS A 268 5.53 40.22 8.69
CA LYS A 268 4.61 39.28 8.03
C LYS A 268 3.21 39.88 7.90
N GLU A 269 2.75 40.47 8.99
CA GLU A 269 1.36 40.86 9.22
C GLU A 269 0.95 42.07 8.39
N LEU A 270 -0.31 42.04 7.97
CA LEU A 270 -1.05 43.14 7.37
C LEU A 270 -2.46 43.02 7.95
N HIS A 271 -2.94 44.04 8.67
CA HIS A 271 -4.33 44.01 9.12
C HIS A 271 -5.25 44.03 7.89
N GLY A 272 -6.37 43.31 7.96
CA GLY A 272 -7.21 43.04 6.78
C GLY A 272 -7.80 44.30 6.13
N ASP A 273 -8.01 45.34 6.92
CA ASP A 273 -8.40 46.70 6.53
C ASP A 273 -7.24 47.48 5.87
N GLU A 274 -6.02 47.29 6.37
CA GLU A 274 -4.83 48.03 5.91
C GLU A 274 -4.60 47.91 4.40
N TYR A 275 -4.92 46.75 3.79
CA TYR A 275 -4.70 46.56 2.35
C TYR A 275 -5.46 47.58 1.49
N TYR A 276 -6.77 47.69 1.72
CA TYR A 276 -7.63 48.57 0.93
C TYR A 276 -7.64 50.01 1.43
N GLU A 277 -7.27 50.25 2.68
CA GLU A 277 -7.15 51.62 3.22
C GLU A 277 -5.87 52.30 2.76
N LYS A 278 -4.76 51.56 2.71
CA LYS A 278 -3.43 52.14 2.52
C LYS A 278 -2.79 51.85 1.17
N TYR A 279 -3.05 50.69 0.57
CA TYR A 279 -2.27 50.25 -0.58
C TYR A 279 -3.05 50.28 -1.89
N VAL A 280 -4.27 49.74 -1.93
CA VAL A 280 -5.01 49.52 -3.19
C VAL A 280 -6.44 50.05 -3.11
N ASN A 281 -6.87 50.80 -4.12
CA ASN A 281 -8.26 51.24 -4.25
C ASN A 281 -9.16 50.03 -4.60
N PRO A 282 -10.17 49.68 -3.78
CA PRO A 282 -11.00 48.50 -4.01
C PRO A 282 -11.92 48.59 -5.24
N ARG A 283 -12.14 49.80 -5.79
CA ARG A 283 -12.96 50.00 -7.00
C ARG A 283 -12.15 49.89 -8.28
N THR A 284 -10.91 50.37 -8.28
CA THR A 284 -10.05 50.41 -9.48
C THR A 284 -8.96 49.34 -9.48
N TYR A 285 -8.68 48.73 -8.33
CA TYR A 285 -7.58 47.79 -8.09
C TYR A 285 -6.19 48.34 -8.40
N GLN A 286 -6.06 49.67 -8.45
CA GLN A 286 -4.77 50.35 -8.62
C GLN A 286 -4.19 50.73 -7.27
N TYR A 287 -2.86 50.69 -7.17
CA TYR A 287 -2.16 51.23 -6.00
C TYR A 287 -2.42 52.72 -5.86
N TYR A 288 -2.57 53.21 -4.63
CA TYR A 288 -2.76 54.65 -4.37
C TYR A 288 -1.55 55.50 -4.80
N SER A 289 -0.35 54.92 -4.78
CA SER A 289 0.89 55.56 -5.23
C SER A 289 2.00 54.52 -5.44
N GLU A 290 3.08 54.93 -6.09
CA GLU A 290 4.29 54.10 -6.24
C GLU A 290 4.97 53.81 -4.90
N SER A 291 4.90 54.75 -3.93
CA SER A 291 5.41 54.51 -2.58
C SER A 291 4.59 53.47 -1.83
N ALA A 292 3.26 53.53 -1.92
CA ALA A 292 2.38 52.52 -1.35
C ALA A 292 2.65 51.15 -1.96
N ARG A 293 2.83 51.07 -3.29
CA ARG A 293 3.22 49.83 -3.97
C ARG A 293 4.53 49.26 -3.42
N LYS A 294 5.60 50.07 -3.36
CA LYS A 294 6.90 49.63 -2.86
C LYS A 294 6.86 49.19 -1.40
N GLU A 295 6.10 49.92 -0.57
CA GLU A 295 5.89 49.53 0.82
C GLU A 295 5.17 48.19 0.90
N PHE A 296 4.05 48.01 0.18
CA PHE A 296 3.33 46.73 0.14
C PHE A 296 4.21 45.58 -0.33
N GLU A 297 4.94 45.76 -1.44
CA GLU A 297 5.84 44.78 -2.02
C GLU A 297 7.03 44.45 -1.10
N SER A 298 7.35 45.30 -0.11
CA SER A 298 8.38 44.99 0.89
C SER A 298 7.90 43.97 1.93
N ILE A 299 6.59 43.88 2.18
CA ILE A 299 6.03 43.03 3.23
C ILE A 299 5.90 41.60 2.70
N ALA A 300 6.35 40.60 3.47
CA ALA A 300 6.38 39.21 3.02
C ALA A 300 4.98 38.58 2.96
N GLY A 301 4.68 37.78 1.94
CA GLY A 301 3.49 36.94 1.93
C GLY A 301 2.96 36.55 0.55
N ILE A 302 1.88 35.76 0.57
CA ILE A 302 1.20 35.25 -0.62
C ILE A 302 -0.32 35.24 -0.40
N ASP A 303 -1.10 35.46 -1.44
CA ASP A 303 -2.54 35.19 -1.38
C ASP A 303 -2.92 33.84 -2.00
N CYS A 304 -4.20 33.49 -1.92
CA CYS A 304 -4.75 32.22 -2.37
C CYS A 304 -4.53 31.98 -3.89
N GLY A 305 -4.91 32.95 -4.73
CA GLY A 305 -4.69 32.90 -6.17
C GLY A 305 -3.21 32.92 -6.55
N GLY A 306 -2.40 33.69 -5.81
CA GLY A 306 -0.96 33.79 -5.97
C GLY A 306 -0.25 32.48 -5.64
N PHE A 307 -0.69 31.79 -4.59
CA PHE A 307 -0.17 30.48 -4.22
C PHE A 307 -0.39 29.46 -5.34
N VAL A 308 -1.61 29.35 -5.86
CA VAL A 308 -1.92 28.48 -7.00
C VAL A 308 -1.06 28.84 -8.22
N GLN A 309 -0.84 30.12 -8.48
CA GLN A 309 0.01 30.56 -9.58
C GLN A 309 1.48 30.20 -9.37
N ARG A 310 2.05 30.46 -8.17
CA ARG A 310 3.47 30.24 -7.89
C ARG A 310 3.88 28.78 -7.95
N VAL A 311 3.10 27.90 -7.34
CA VAL A 311 3.35 26.45 -7.41
C VAL A 311 3.26 25.97 -8.86
N TYR A 312 2.29 26.44 -9.65
CA TYR A 312 2.20 26.07 -11.07
C TYR A 312 3.37 26.62 -11.90
N MET A 313 3.85 27.83 -11.63
CA MET A 313 5.04 28.38 -12.27
C MET A 313 6.29 27.56 -11.97
N ASP A 314 6.45 27.12 -10.73
CA ASP A 314 7.58 26.29 -10.32
C ASP A 314 7.52 24.91 -11.00
N MET A 315 6.34 24.30 -11.09
CA MET A 315 6.10 23.10 -11.88
C MET A 315 6.45 23.31 -13.35
N CYS A 316 6.01 24.40 -13.97
CA CYS A 316 6.33 24.75 -15.35
C CYS A 316 7.85 24.88 -15.55
N LYS A 317 8.51 25.67 -14.72
CA LYS A 317 9.96 25.93 -14.77
C LYS A 317 10.77 24.65 -14.67
N LYS A 318 10.44 23.77 -13.71
CA LYS A 318 11.12 22.48 -13.52
C LYS A 318 11.00 21.55 -14.73
N ASN A 319 9.99 21.77 -15.59
CA ASN A 319 9.71 20.96 -16.78
C ASN A 319 10.08 21.63 -18.11
N GLY A 320 10.75 22.79 -18.06
CA GLY A 320 11.09 23.57 -19.26
C GLY A 320 9.84 24.05 -20.02
N ILE A 321 8.76 24.34 -19.29
CA ILE A 321 7.51 24.89 -19.83
C ILE A 321 7.44 26.36 -19.43
N THR A 322 7.09 27.23 -20.39
CA THR A 322 6.86 28.64 -20.09
C THR A 322 5.49 28.80 -19.43
N PRO A 323 5.40 29.33 -18.20
CA PRO A 323 4.12 29.56 -17.56
C PRO A 323 3.33 30.65 -18.32
N PRO A 324 1.99 30.59 -18.34
CA PRO A 324 1.16 31.52 -19.10
C PRO A 324 0.97 32.88 -18.41
N PHE A 325 1.62 33.09 -17.26
CA PHE A 325 1.62 34.34 -16.52
C PHE A 325 3.01 34.60 -15.93
N SER A 326 3.41 35.87 -15.92
CA SER A 326 4.67 36.37 -15.33
C SER A 326 4.43 37.31 -14.14
N TYR A 327 3.16 37.61 -13.87
CA TYR A 327 2.68 38.49 -12.81
C TYR A 327 1.40 37.90 -12.19
N LYS A 328 0.99 38.48 -11.07
CA LYS A 328 -0.22 38.03 -10.37
C LYS A 328 -1.48 38.33 -11.18
N VAL A 329 -2.16 37.26 -11.58
CA VAL A 329 -3.51 37.31 -12.16
C VAL A 329 -4.55 37.23 -11.03
N PRO A 330 -5.67 37.96 -11.09
CA PRO A 330 -6.77 37.79 -10.15
C PRO A 330 -7.27 36.34 -10.11
N GLY A 331 -7.57 35.81 -8.91
CA GLY A 331 -7.98 34.41 -8.72
C GLY A 331 -9.17 34.00 -9.59
N ARG A 332 -10.20 34.85 -9.70
CA ARG A 332 -11.35 34.64 -10.58
C ARG A 332 -10.98 34.49 -12.07
N GLN A 333 -9.91 35.14 -12.52
CA GLN A 333 -9.45 35.07 -13.91
C GLN A 333 -8.62 33.82 -14.20
N LEU A 334 -8.23 33.03 -13.20
CA LEU A 334 -7.50 31.77 -13.40
C LEU A 334 -8.27 30.76 -14.25
N GLN A 335 -9.61 30.84 -14.27
CA GLN A 335 -10.44 30.02 -15.16
C GLN A 335 -10.06 30.18 -16.65
N ASN A 336 -9.55 31.35 -17.07
CA ASN A 336 -9.15 31.60 -18.46
C ASN A 336 -7.86 30.85 -18.85
N TYR A 337 -7.10 30.41 -17.85
CA TYR A 337 -5.85 29.66 -17.98
C TYR A 337 -6.04 28.17 -17.69
N GLY A 338 -7.23 27.80 -17.20
CA GLY A 338 -7.62 26.43 -16.92
C GLY A 338 -8.62 25.87 -17.93
N ILE A 339 -8.83 24.57 -17.85
CA ILE A 339 -9.92 23.83 -18.46
C ILE A 339 -10.77 23.34 -17.31
N GLN A 340 -12.06 23.70 -17.29
CA GLN A 340 -12.98 23.22 -16.27
C GLN A 340 -13.15 21.71 -16.41
N LEU A 341 -13.06 20.99 -15.29
CA LEU A 341 -13.34 19.57 -15.25
C LEU A 341 -14.86 19.35 -15.39
N LYS A 342 -15.23 18.24 -16.03
CA LYS A 342 -16.63 17.87 -16.18
C LYS A 342 -17.24 17.64 -14.79
N ASP A 343 -18.34 18.34 -14.53
CA ASP A 343 -19.14 18.12 -13.34
C ASP A 343 -19.82 16.74 -13.42
N ASP A 344 -19.67 15.96 -12.35
CA ASP A 344 -20.25 14.63 -12.18
C ASP A 344 -21.15 14.57 -10.92
N GLY A 345 -21.50 15.72 -10.35
CA GLY A 345 -22.30 15.84 -9.13
C GLY A 345 -21.49 15.70 -7.84
N MET A 346 -20.19 15.39 -7.92
CA MET A 346 -19.27 15.40 -6.79
C MET A 346 -18.48 16.72 -6.74
N ILE A 347 -18.20 17.19 -5.52
CA ILE A 347 -17.39 18.38 -5.30
C ILE A 347 -16.12 18.00 -4.51
N PRO A 348 -14.93 18.20 -5.09
CA PRO A 348 -14.63 18.30 -6.53
C PRO A 348 -15.08 17.07 -7.33
N PRO A 349 -15.14 17.13 -8.67
CA PRO A 349 -15.47 15.95 -9.47
C PRO A 349 -14.53 14.77 -9.20
N MET A 350 -14.99 13.54 -9.38
CA MET A 350 -14.16 12.33 -9.18
C MET A 350 -13.00 12.24 -10.16
N THR A 351 -13.07 12.97 -11.26
CA THR A 351 -11.97 13.10 -12.24
C THR A 351 -10.87 14.07 -11.80
N ALA A 352 -11.08 14.85 -10.74
CA ALA A 352 -10.08 15.77 -10.20
C ALA A 352 -8.87 15.00 -9.66
N LYS A 353 -7.68 15.54 -9.91
CA LYS A 353 -6.40 15.01 -9.47
C LYS A 353 -5.63 16.06 -8.68
N PRO A 354 -4.73 15.66 -7.77
CA PRO A 354 -3.90 16.63 -7.07
C PRO A 354 -3.21 17.62 -8.01
N GLY A 355 -3.15 18.89 -7.62
CA GLY A 355 -2.65 19.96 -8.47
C GLY A 355 -3.67 20.53 -9.48
N ASP A 356 -4.85 19.95 -9.61
CA ASP A 356 -6.01 20.70 -10.13
C ASP A 356 -6.40 21.76 -9.08
N PHE A 357 -6.98 22.87 -9.52
CA PHE A 357 -7.34 23.98 -8.64
C PHE A 357 -8.84 24.19 -8.60
N ILE A 358 -9.32 24.56 -7.43
CA ILE A 358 -10.72 24.86 -7.15
C ILE A 358 -10.85 26.38 -7.13
N LEU A 359 -11.91 26.88 -7.76
CA LEU A 359 -12.30 28.28 -7.69
C LEU A 359 -13.57 28.43 -6.86
N LEU A 360 -13.58 29.44 -5.99
CA LEU A 360 -14.78 29.88 -5.31
C LEU A 360 -15.29 31.21 -5.89
N LYS A 361 -16.60 31.30 -5.97
CA LYS A 361 -17.35 32.50 -6.34
C LYS A 361 -17.59 33.33 -5.09
N GLU A 362 -16.62 34.16 -4.72
CA GLU A 362 -16.75 35.10 -3.61
C GLU A 362 -17.17 36.51 -4.07
N HIS A 363 -17.75 37.27 -3.14
CA HIS A 363 -18.33 38.60 -3.36
C HIS A 363 -17.28 39.72 -3.51
N ASP A 364 -16.00 39.44 -3.23
CA ASP A 364 -14.93 40.44 -3.11
C ASP A 364 -14.25 40.81 -4.44
N GLY A 365 -14.60 40.14 -5.54
CA GLY A 365 -14.10 40.44 -6.89
C GLY A 365 -12.70 39.87 -7.22
N TRP A 366 -11.90 39.47 -6.24
CA TRP A 366 -10.58 38.85 -6.47
C TRP A 366 -10.69 37.36 -6.79
N GLY A 367 -11.67 36.69 -6.18
CA GLY A 367 -11.90 35.24 -6.33
C GLY A 367 -10.89 34.41 -5.54
N HIS A 368 -11.38 33.42 -4.79
CA HIS A 368 -10.56 32.52 -3.98
C HIS A 368 -10.18 31.29 -4.80
N ALA A 369 -8.91 30.89 -4.74
CA ALA A 369 -8.41 29.72 -5.44
C ALA A 369 -7.47 28.91 -4.54
N PHE A 370 -7.55 27.59 -4.64
CA PHE A 370 -6.68 26.68 -3.91
C PHE A 370 -6.50 25.38 -4.67
N TYR A 371 -5.48 24.61 -4.30
CA TYR A 371 -5.27 23.31 -4.92
C TYR A 371 -6.13 22.23 -4.26
N PHE A 372 -6.65 21.34 -5.09
CA PHE A 372 -7.08 20.02 -4.66
C PHE A 372 -5.86 19.15 -4.37
N ALA A 373 -5.87 18.46 -3.23
CA ALA A 373 -4.76 17.63 -2.74
C ALA A 373 -5.14 16.14 -2.65
N GLY A 374 -6.29 15.76 -3.19
CA GLY A 374 -6.82 14.39 -3.13
C GLY A 374 -7.97 14.27 -2.13
N ARG A 375 -8.26 13.04 -1.72
CA ARG A 375 -9.29 12.73 -0.72
C ARG A 375 -8.68 11.92 0.41
N ASP A 376 -9.22 12.08 1.62
CA ASP A 376 -8.89 11.18 2.71
C ASP A 376 -9.58 9.81 2.55
N LYS A 377 -9.36 8.93 3.54
CA LYS A 377 -9.93 7.57 3.58
C LYS A 377 -11.46 7.54 3.58
N ASP A 378 -12.10 8.61 4.06
CA ASP A 378 -13.55 8.74 4.17
C ASP A 378 -14.14 9.43 2.92
N GLY A 379 -13.28 9.80 1.97
CA GLY A 379 -13.65 10.45 0.73
C GLY A 379 -13.74 11.98 0.83
N THR A 380 -13.38 12.57 1.97
CA THR A 380 -13.40 14.03 2.17
C THR A 380 -12.35 14.69 1.29
N PRO A 381 -12.70 15.72 0.50
CA PRO A 381 -11.73 16.51 -0.25
C PRO A 381 -10.68 17.16 0.65
N LEU A 382 -9.41 16.98 0.29
CA LEU A 382 -8.28 17.67 0.89
C LEU A 382 -7.83 18.80 -0.04
N ILE A 383 -7.39 19.91 0.56
CA ILE A 383 -6.95 21.10 -0.16
C ILE A 383 -5.63 21.62 0.40
N VAL A 384 -4.88 22.37 -0.44
CA VAL A 384 -3.80 23.24 0.01
C VAL A 384 -4.12 24.67 -0.39
N GLU A 385 -4.15 25.58 0.58
CA GLU A 385 -4.54 26.97 0.39
C GLU A 385 -3.68 27.94 1.19
N ALA A 386 -3.54 29.18 0.70
CA ALA A 386 -3.18 30.30 1.55
C ALA A 386 -4.47 30.78 2.26
N SER A 387 -4.60 30.42 3.54
CA SER A 387 -5.83 30.54 4.33
C SER A 387 -6.00 31.92 4.93
N GLY A 388 -7.26 32.35 5.10
CA GLY A 388 -7.62 33.51 5.93
C GLY A 388 -7.24 33.38 7.41
N GLU A 389 -6.73 32.21 7.83
CA GLU A 389 -6.09 32.00 9.14
C GLU A 389 -4.63 32.49 9.18
N GLY A 390 -4.22 33.29 8.19
CA GLY A 390 -2.94 33.99 8.19
C GLY A 390 -1.78 33.19 7.62
N LYS A 391 -2.00 31.99 7.06
CA LYS A 391 -0.92 31.14 6.54
C LYS A 391 -1.33 30.11 5.49
N VAL A 392 -0.35 29.51 4.82
CA VAL A 392 -0.56 28.35 3.94
C VAL A 392 -0.82 27.08 4.76
N LEU A 393 -1.87 26.33 4.41
CA LEU A 393 -2.35 25.16 5.12
C LEU A 393 -2.67 24.01 4.16
N ALA A 394 -2.44 22.78 4.60
CA ALA A 394 -3.00 21.56 4.01
C ALA A 394 -4.05 20.98 4.95
N ARG A 395 -5.30 20.83 4.50
CA ARG A 395 -6.44 20.45 5.36
C ARG A 395 -7.63 19.90 4.59
N PRO A 396 -8.62 19.26 5.26
CA PRO A 396 -9.94 19.02 4.69
C PRO A 396 -10.60 20.32 4.22
N MET A 397 -11.32 20.27 3.10
CA MET A 397 -12.03 21.41 2.56
C MET A 397 -13.13 21.88 3.53
N PRO A 398 -13.10 23.13 4.02
CA PRO A 398 -14.11 23.64 4.94
C PRO A 398 -15.53 23.62 4.35
N ASP A 399 -16.53 23.27 5.17
CA ASP A 399 -17.95 23.18 4.76
C ASP A 399 -18.48 24.45 4.09
N ARG A 400 -18.04 25.62 4.55
CA ARG A 400 -18.43 26.91 3.97
C ARG A 400 -18.02 27.04 2.49
N TYR A 401 -16.94 26.38 2.05
CA TYR A 401 -16.45 26.50 0.67
C TYR A 401 -17.35 25.80 -0.33
N TYR A 402 -18.13 24.79 0.08
CA TYR A 402 -19.09 24.14 -0.82
C TYR A 402 -20.19 25.12 -1.28
N GLN A 403 -20.57 26.09 -0.45
CA GLN A 403 -21.59 27.09 -0.79
C GLN A 403 -21.10 28.08 -1.87
N TRP A 404 -19.79 28.30 -1.93
CA TRP A 404 -19.17 29.22 -2.88
C TRP A 404 -18.47 28.49 -4.03
N TYR A 405 -18.54 27.16 -4.10
CA TYR A 405 -17.85 26.39 -5.12
C TYR A 405 -18.31 26.81 -6.54
N GLN A 406 -17.37 27.28 -7.35
CA GLN A 406 -17.62 27.67 -8.74
C GLN A 406 -17.26 26.57 -9.72
N GLY A 407 -16.23 25.78 -9.41
CA GLY A 407 -15.75 24.72 -10.28
C GLY A 407 -14.33 24.29 -9.94
N THR A 408 -13.95 23.13 -10.48
CA THR A 408 -12.58 22.61 -10.45
C THR A 408 -12.00 22.70 -11.84
N TYR A 409 -10.75 23.13 -11.92
CA TYR A 409 -10.06 23.46 -13.15
C TYR A 409 -8.68 22.84 -13.15
N LYS A 410 -8.21 22.53 -14.35
CA LYS A 410 -6.86 22.06 -14.61
C LYS A 410 -6.15 23.06 -15.51
N PHE A 411 -4.94 23.49 -15.15
CA PHE A 411 -4.14 24.33 -16.07
C PHE A 411 -3.82 23.59 -17.37
N LYS A 412 -3.74 24.31 -18.50
CA LYS A 412 -3.61 23.72 -19.84
C LYS A 412 -2.41 22.77 -20.00
N ASP A 413 -1.26 23.07 -19.39
CA ASP A 413 -0.07 22.20 -19.48
C ASP A 413 0.03 21.17 -18.33
N MET A 414 -0.95 21.09 -17.43
CA MET A 414 -0.87 20.22 -16.26
C MET A 414 -0.75 18.73 -16.64
N ASP A 415 -1.43 18.26 -17.68
CA ASP A 415 -1.29 16.87 -18.13
C ASP A 415 0.13 16.58 -18.63
N LYS A 416 0.75 17.55 -19.32
CA LYS A 416 2.13 17.44 -19.80
C LYS A 416 3.12 17.44 -18.63
N ILE A 417 2.86 18.24 -17.61
CA ILE A 417 3.65 18.25 -16.36
C ILE A 417 3.53 16.90 -15.66
N ARG A 418 2.30 16.41 -15.45
CA ARG A 418 2.04 15.08 -14.86
C ARG A 418 2.75 13.97 -15.62
N GLU A 419 2.66 13.97 -16.95
CA GLU A 419 3.33 12.97 -17.77
C GLU A 419 4.85 12.97 -17.57
N LYS A 420 5.48 14.15 -17.57
CA LYS A 420 6.93 14.27 -17.42
C LYS A 420 7.41 13.90 -16.02
N MET A 421 6.69 14.34 -14.99
CA MET A 421 7.14 14.23 -13.61
C MET A 421 6.74 12.91 -12.94
N SER A 422 5.74 12.22 -13.47
CA SER A 422 5.32 10.91 -12.96
C SER A 422 6.01 9.74 -13.66
N GLN A 423 7.12 9.97 -14.37
CA GLN A 423 7.93 8.87 -14.89
C GLN A 423 8.64 8.14 -13.74
N PRO A 424 8.92 6.83 -13.89
CA PRO A 424 9.73 6.10 -12.92
C PRO A 424 11.15 6.69 -12.87
N ASN A 425 11.78 6.58 -11.69
CA ASN A 425 13.11 7.15 -11.42
C ASN A 425 14.22 6.53 -12.27
#